data_AF-A0A2M8FY15-F1
#
_entry.id   AF-A0A2M8FY15-F1
#
_cell.length_a   1.000
_cell.length_b   1.000
_cell.length_c   1.000
_cell.angle_alpha   90.00
_cell.angle_beta   90.00
_cell.angle_gamma   90.00
#
_symmetry.space_group_name_H-M   'P 1'
#
loop_
_entity.id
_entity.type
_entity.pdbx_description
1 polymer ?
#
loop_
_entity_poly.entity_id
_entity_poly.type
_entity_poly.pdbx_seq_one_letter_code
_entity_poly.pdbx_strand_id
1 'polypeptide(L)'
;MYNREKKRSIEKLALFGAVLLTAGLLIASIRFEQHINKQKAMFYELQLLRTSVQLFKSINQRSPESIKELIETEYKFPNEERKRKYLEYVPPMSEEGDVLDPFEHAYAYDVKTAWVRSSSKGYEFW
;
A
#
# COMPACT_ATOMS: atom_id res chain seq x y z
N MET A 1 26.98 38.44 -39.27
CA MET A 1 27.36 37.22 -38.51
C MET A 1 26.71 37.15 -37.12
N TYR A 2 26.63 38.26 -36.37
CA TYR A 2 26.02 38.36 -35.03
C TYR A 2 24.61 37.75 -34.86
N ASN A 3 23.76 37.83 -35.89
CA ASN A 3 22.37 37.37 -35.80
C ASN A 3 22.20 35.83 -35.79
N ARG A 4 23.18 35.07 -36.33
CA ARG A 4 23.12 33.60 -36.37
C ARG A 4 23.45 32.95 -35.03
N GLU A 5 24.37 33.54 -34.26
CA GLU A 5 24.76 33.02 -32.95
C GLU A 5 23.66 33.24 -31.90
N LYS A 6 23.05 34.43 -31.89
CA LYS A 6 21.91 34.72 -31.00
C LYS A 6 20.73 33.78 -31.26
N LYS A 7 20.42 33.49 -32.53
CA LYS A 7 19.35 32.55 -32.92
C LYS A 7 19.65 31.13 -32.44
N ARG A 8 20.88 30.65 -32.61
CA ARG A 8 21.32 29.33 -32.12
C ARG A 8 21.26 29.20 -30.60
N SER A 9 21.59 30.26 -29.86
CA SER A 9 21.49 30.25 -28.39
C SER A 9 20.03 30.19 -27.91
N ILE A 10 19.11 30.88 -28.59
CA ILE A 10 17.68 30.81 -28.28
C ILE A 10 17.12 29.42 -28.60
N GLU A 11 17.49 28.81 -29.74
CA GLU A 11 17.10 27.44 -30.09
C GLU A 11 17.57 26.43 -29.04
N LYS A 12 18.83 26.54 -28.60
CA LYS A 12 19.37 25.69 -27.52
C LYS A 12 18.63 25.87 -26.20
N LEU A 13 18.30 27.12 -25.83
CA LEU A 13 17.56 27.41 -24.61
C LEU A 13 16.13 26.88 -24.69
N ALA A 14 15.47 26.99 -25.84
CA ALA A 14 14.14 26.44 -26.09
C ALA A 14 14.15 24.91 -26.01
N LEU A 15 15.14 24.26 -26.63
CA LEU A 15 15.31 22.80 -26.54
C LEU A 15 15.57 22.35 -25.10
N PHE A 16 16.43 23.05 -24.37
CA PHE A 16 16.70 22.74 -22.97
C PHE A 16 15.45 22.93 -22.10
N GLY A 17 14.70 24.02 -22.31
CA GLY A 17 13.42 24.26 -21.63
C GLY A 17 12.40 23.17 -21.94
N ALA A 18 12.30 22.73 -23.20
CA ALA A 18 11.42 21.63 -23.59
C ALA A 18 11.82 20.31 -22.90
N VAL A 19 13.11 20.00 -22.83
CA VAL A 19 13.61 18.80 -22.13
C VAL A 19 13.32 18.85 -20.63
N LEU A 20 13.50 19.99 -19.97
CA LEU A 20 13.17 20.13 -18.55
C LEU A 20 11.67 19.99 -18.31
N LEU A 21 10.85 20.57 -19.19
CA LEU A 21 9.40 20.47 -19.10
C LEU A 21 8.92 19.02 -19.26
N THR A 22 9.42 18.29 -20.27
CA THR A 22 9.06 16.89 -20.47
C THR A 22 9.54 16.00 -19.31
N ALA A 23 10.76 16.21 -18.81
CA ALA A 23 11.27 15.51 -17.64
C ALA A 23 10.40 15.77 -16.39
N GLY A 24 10.01 17.03 -16.17
CA GLY A 24 9.11 17.41 -15.06
C GLY A 24 7.75 16.72 -15.15
N LEU A 25 7.15 16.70 -16.35
CA LEU A 25 5.88 16.02 -16.59
C LEU A 25 5.98 14.51 -16.36
N LEU A 26 7.06 13.87 -16.81
CA LEU A 26 7.29 12.44 -16.58
C LEU A 26 7.41 12.11 -15.09
N ILE A 27 8.19 12.88 -14.33
CA ILE A 27 8.34 12.69 -12.88
C ILE A 27 6.99 12.86 -12.17
N ALA A 28 6.20 13.88 -12.55
CA ALA A 28 4.88 14.11 -11.98
C ALA A 28 3.93 12.94 -12.29
N SER A 29 3.93 12.43 -13.53
CA SER A 29 3.11 11.28 -13.93
C SER A 29 3.46 10.03 -13.13
N ILE A 30 4.76 9.72 -12.99
CA ILE A 30 5.23 8.55 -12.23
C ILE A 30 4.81 8.66 -10.76
N ARG A 31 4.98 9.83 -10.14
CA ARG A 31 4.56 10.08 -8.75
C ARG A 31 3.06 9.88 -8.58
N PHE A 32 2.26 10.36 -9.52
CA PHE A 32 0.81 10.20 -9.50
C PHE A 32 0.40 8.72 -9.64
N GLU A 33 0.97 8.00 -10.61
CA GLU A 33 0.74 6.56 -10.79
C GLU A 33 1.13 5.76 -9.55
N GLN A 34 2.28 6.04 -8.94
CA GLN A 34 2.70 5.41 -7.69
C GLN A 34 1.68 5.64 -6.57
N HIS A 35 1.14 6.85 -6.44
CA HIS A 35 0.12 7.16 -5.45
C HIS A 35 -1.17 6.36 -5.68
N ILE A 36 -1.66 6.29 -6.92
CA ILE A 36 -2.85 5.49 -7.27
C ILE A 36 -2.61 3.99 -7.04
N ASN A 37 -1.42 3.49 -7.35
CA ASN A 37 -1.08 2.09 -7.11
C ASN A 37 -1.04 1.79 -5.60
N LYS A 38 -0.49 2.68 -4.78
CA LYS A 38 -0.53 2.56 -3.31
C LYS A 38 -1.97 2.53 -2.77
N GLN A 39 -2.85 3.41 -3.27
CA GLN A 39 -4.28 3.39 -2.91
C GLN A 39 -4.95 2.05 -3.23
N LYS A 40 -4.73 1.53 -4.44
CA LYS A 40 -5.29 0.24 -4.87
C LYS A 40 -4.75 -0.89 -4.00
N ALA A 41 -3.43 -0.94 -3.78
CA ALA A 41 -2.81 -1.94 -2.93
C ALA A 41 -3.42 -1.92 -1.51
N MET A 42 -3.59 -0.73 -0.93
CA MET A 42 -4.16 -0.57 0.41
C MET A 42 -5.61 -1.07 0.48
N PHE A 43 -6.42 -0.78 -0.54
CA PHE A 43 -7.78 -1.31 -0.62
C PHE A 43 -7.79 -2.85 -0.61
N TYR A 44 -6.93 -3.47 -1.42
CA TYR A 44 -6.80 -4.94 -1.45
C TYR A 44 -6.27 -5.50 -0.14
N GLU A 45 -5.27 -4.88 0.48
CA GLU A 45 -4.73 -5.28 1.77
C GLU A 45 -5.78 -5.18 2.88
N LEU A 46 -6.55 -4.08 2.94
CA LEU A 46 -7.66 -3.95 3.90
C LEU A 46 -8.73 -5.01 3.68
N GLN A 47 -9.12 -5.27 2.43
CA GLN A 47 -10.09 -6.32 2.11
C GLN A 47 -9.57 -7.69 2.54
N LEU A 48 -8.29 -7.99 2.26
CA LEU A 48 -7.65 -9.24 2.64
C LEU A 48 -7.63 -9.39 4.16
N LEU A 49 -7.10 -8.39 4.89
CA LEU A 49 -7.04 -8.38 6.35
C LEU A 49 -8.41 -8.59 6.99
N ARG A 50 -9.43 -7.87 6.52
CA ARG A 50 -10.81 -8.02 7.02
C ARG A 50 -11.37 -9.40 6.76
N THR A 51 -11.15 -9.94 5.56
CA THR A 51 -11.59 -11.29 5.21
C THR A 51 -10.90 -12.33 6.09
N SER A 52 -9.60 -12.17 6.34
CA SER A 52 -8.82 -13.02 7.25
C SER A 52 -9.31 -12.93 8.69
N VAL A 53 -9.64 -11.73 9.19
CA VAL A 53 -10.26 -11.55 10.52
C VAL A 53 -11.60 -12.28 10.60
N GLN A 54 -12.46 -12.15 9.58
CA GLN A 54 -13.76 -12.83 9.57
C GLN A 54 -13.60 -14.36 9.51
N LEU A 55 -12.64 -14.86 8.72
CA LEU A 55 -12.31 -16.27 8.68
C LEU A 55 -11.80 -16.78 10.05
N PHE A 56 -10.89 -16.04 10.69
CA PHE A 56 -10.41 -16.33 12.03
C PHE A 56 -11.56 -16.41 13.02
N LYS A 57 -12.46 -15.43 13.01
CA LYS A 57 -13.63 -15.38 13.88
C LYS A 57 -14.58 -16.55 13.64
N SER A 58 -14.78 -16.93 12.38
CA SER A 58 -15.66 -18.03 12.01
C SER A 58 -15.14 -19.38 12.49
N ILE A 59 -13.81 -19.57 12.49
CA ILE A 59 -13.18 -20.82 12.92
C ILE A 59 -12.98 -20.87 14.44
N ASN A 60 -12.46 -19.80 15.05
CA ASN A 60 -12.08 -19.77 16.46
C ASN A 60 -13.18 -19.26 17.40
N GLN A 61 -14.32 -18.80 16.86
CA GLN A 61 -15.44 -18.24 17.63
C GLN A 61 -15.06 -17.02 18.51
N ARG A 62 -13.93 -16.36 18.19
CA ARG A 62 -13.46 -15.13 18.84
C ARG A 62 -12.75 -14.22 17.84
N SER A 63 -12.66 -12.93 18.15
CA SER A 63 -11.81 -12.00 17.41
C SER A 63 -10.33 -12.29 17.70
N PRO A 64 -9.41 -12.05 16.74
CA PRO A 64 -8.00 -12.03 17.05
C PRO A 64 -7.69 -10.85 18.00
N GLU A 65 -6.67 -10.97 18.84
CA GLU A 65 -6.22 -9.92 19.74
C GLU A 65 -5.38 -8.86 19.01
N SER A 66 -4.76 -9.25 17.89
CA SER A 66 -3.97 -8.37 17.04
C SER A 66 -3.93 -8.86 15.60
N ILE A 67 -3.53 -7.99 14.67
CA ILE A 67 -3.27 -8.40 13.28
C ILE A 67 -2.14 -9.44 13.23
N LYS A 68 -1.14 -9.32 14.11
CA LYS A 68 -0.02 -10.25 14.23
C LYS A 68 -0.47 -11.69 14.51
N GLU A 69 -1.53 -11.86 15.30
CA GLU A 69 -2.10 -13.19 15.55
C GLU A 69 -2.58 -13.86 14.26
N LEU A 70 -3.14 -13.11 13.29
CA LEU A 70 -3.55 -13.67 12.00
C LEU A 70 -2.38 -14.18 11.16
N ILE A 71 -1.19 -13.64 11.39
CA ILE A 71 0.02 -13.96 10.63
C ILE A 71 0.71 -15.19 11.23
N GLU A 72 0.70 -15.28 12.56
CA GLU A 72 1.35 -16.36 13.30
C GLU A 72 0.47 -17.61 13.42
N THR A 73 -0.86 -17.44 13.39
CA THR A 73 -1.79 -18.55 13.58
C THR A 73 -2.07 -19.30 12.27
N GLU A 74 -2.07 -20.62 12.37
CA GLU A 74 -2.48 -21.51 11.28
C GLU A 74 -3.78 -22.22 11.66
N TYR A 75 -4.56 -22.59 10.65
CA TYR A 75 -5.80 -23.34 10.80
C TYR A 75 -5.83 -24.56 9.90
N LYS A 76 -6.76 -25.46 10.21
CA LYS A 76 -6.94 -26.71 9.49
C LYS A 76 -8.43 -26.99 9.37
N PHE A 77 -8.91 -27.26 8.15
CA PHE A 77 -10.29 -27.68 7.96
C PHE A 77 -10.49 -29.14 8.39
N PRO A 78 -11.70 -29.53 8.82
CA PRO A 78 -12.04 -30.93 9.02
C PRO A 78 -11.75 -31.71 7.73
N ASN A 79 -11.08 -32.85 7.84
CA ASN A 79 -10.70 -33.74 6.74
C ASN A 79 -9.61 -33.25 5.77
N GLU A 80 -8.95 -32.13 6.03
CA GLU A 80 -7.67 -31.83 5.37
C GLU A 80 -6.50 -32.35 6.23
N GLU A 81 -5.31 -32.59 5.67
CA GLU A 81 -4.10 -32.83 6.47
C GLU A 81 -3.24 -31.56 6.59
N ARG A 82 -3.30 -30.70 5.58
CA ARG A 82 -2.47 -29.49 5.46
C ARG A 82 -3.01 -28.36 6.33
N LYS A 83 -2.10 -27.69 7.05
CA LYS A 83 -2.39 -26.42 7.72
C LYS A 83 -2.32 -25.26 6.73
N ARG A 84 -3.20 -24.27 6.90
CA ARG A 84 -3.29 -23.05 6.09
C ARG A 84 -3.09 -21.84 6.99
N LYS A 85 -2.54 -20.76 6.44
CA LYS A 85 -2.43 -19.48 7.15
C LYS A 85 -3.70 -18.66 6.93
N TYR A 86 -4.09 -17.87 7.94
CA TYR A 86 -5.19 -16.90 7.75
C TYR A 86 -4.79 -15.78 6.79
N LEU A 87 -3.49 -15.47 6.71
CA LEU A 87 -2.92 -14.48 5.82
C LEU A 87 -1.75 -15.09 5.04
N GLU A 88 -1.91 -15.30 3.73
CA GLU A 88 -0.85 -15.84 2.88
C GLU A 88 0.19 -14.78 2.51
N TYR A 89 -0.27 -13.56 2.20
CA TYR A 89 0.57 -12.41 1.93
C TYR A 89 0.62 -11.50 3.15
N VAL A 90 1.81 -11.36 3.74
CA VAL A 90 2.03 -10.49 4.90
C VAL A 90 2.50 -9.13 4.40
N PRO A 91 1.75 -8.03 4.67
CA PRO A 91 2.22 -6.69 4.36
C PRO A 91 3.53 -6.37 5.11
N PRO A 92 4.28 -5.35 4.68
CA PRO A 92 5.49 -4.92 5.37
C PRO A 92 5.24 -4.67 6.86
N MET A 93 6.24 -4.92 7.70
CA MET A 93 6.17 -4.65 9.14
C MET A 93 7.17 -3.58 9.54
N SER A 94 6.82 -2.79 10.56
CA SER A 94 7.77 -1.90 11.24
C SER A 94 8.77 -2.69 12.10
N GLU A 95 9.79 -2.01 12.62
CA GLU A 95 10.76 -2.62 13.54
C GLU A 95 10.10 -3.07 14.86
N GLU A 96 9.03 -2.39 15.26
CA GLU A 96 8.20 -2.71 16.41
C GLU A 96 7.25 -3.91 16.16
N GLY A 97 7.14 -4.35 14.91
CA GLY A 97 6.31 -5.48 14.48
C GLY A 97 4.87 -5.09 14.11
N ASP A 98 4.60 -3.80 13.90
CA ASP A 98 3.30 -3.34 13.41
C ASP A 98 3.17 -3.56 11.91
N VAL A 99 2.00 -4.01 11.46
CA VAL A 99 1.73 -4.20 10.03
C VAL A 99 1.49 -2.85 9.39
N LEU A 100 2.28 -2.53 8.38
CA LEU A 100 2.26 -1.25 7.66
C LEU A 100 1.39 -1.33 6.42
N ASP A 101 0.76 -0.22 6.11
CA ASP A 101 0.06 0.00 4.85
C ASP A 101 1.04 0.43 3.73
N PRO A 102 0.59 0.56 2.47
CA PRO A 102 1.45 0.94 1.34
C PRO A 102 2.01 2.37 1.42
N PHE A 103 1.50 3.18 2.35
CA PHE A 103 2.01 4.52 2.66
C PHE A 103 2.92 4.50 3.89
N GLU A 104 3.31 3.33 4.38
CA GLU A 104 4.23 3.12 5.50
C GLU A 104 3.65 3.57 6.86
N HIS A 105 2.33 3.59 7.00
CA HIS A 105 1.66 3.83 8.28
C HIS A 105 1.10 2.53 8.85
N ALA A 106 1.16 2.36 10.17
CA ALA A 106 0.60 1.18 10.82
C ALA A 106 -0.92 1.08 10.63
N TYR A 107 -1.42 -0.12 10.31
CA TYR A 107 -2.85 -0.42 10.36
C TYR A 107 -3.35 -0.34 11.80
N ALA A 108 -4.47 0.33 12.01
CA ALA A 108 -5.15 0.33 13.29
C ALA A 108 -6.16 -0.83 13.35
N TYR A 109 -6.13 -1.56 14.45
CA TYR A 109 -7.03 -2.67 14.72
C TYR A 109 -7.83 -2.43 16.00
N ASP A 110 -9.14 -2.64 15.92
CA ASP A 110 -10.03 -2.62 17.08
C ASP A 110 -10.49 -4.04 17.41
N VAL A 111 -10.01 -4.56 18.54
CA VAL A 111 -10.32 -5.92 19.03
C VAL A 111 -11.82 -6.12 19.29
N LYS A 112 -12.52 -5.06 19.76
CA LYS A 112 -13.94 -5.16 20.13
C LYS A 112 -14.83 -5.30 18.90
N THR A 113 -14.52 -4.52 17.85
CA THR A 113 -15.30 -4.53 16.60
C THR A 113 -14.73 -5.50 15.56
N ALA A 114 -13.51 -6.00 15.79
CA ALA A 114 -12.71 -6.76 14.84
C ALA A 114 -12.49 -6.00 13.51
N TRP A 115 -12.46 -4.66 13.58
CA TRP A 115 -12.30 -3.81 12.41
C TRP A 115 -10.84 -3.41 12.21
N VAL A 116 -10.37 -3.49 10.97
CA VAL A 116 -9.04 -3.04 10.54
C VAL A 116 -9.22 -1.80 9.68
N ARG A 117 -8.42 -0.76 9.91
CA ARG A 117 -8.41 0.49 9.13
C ARG A 117 -6.98 0.98 8.92
N SER A 118 -6.74 1.72 7.83
CA SER A 118 -5.47 2.41 7.63
C SER A 118 -5.40 3.65 8.53
N SER A 119 -4.18 3.97 9.01
CA SER A 119 -3.91 5.23 9.72
C SER A 119 -3.44 6.34 8.77
N SER A 120 -3.38 6.07 7.47
CA SER A 120 -2.99 7.04 6.45
C SER A 120 -4.04 8.12 6.27
N LYS A 121 -3.58 9.38 6.20
CA LYS A 121 -4.45 10.54 6.06
C LYS A 121 -5.30 10.47 4.79
N GLY A 122 -6.61 10.64 4.92
CA GLY A 122 -7.59 10.57 3.83
C GLY A 122 -8.18 9.18 3.58
N TYR A 123 -7.75 8.15 4.33
CA TYR A 123 -8.23 6.77 4.21
C TYR A 123 -8.70 6.18 5.54
N GLU A 124 -8.91 7.03 6.55
CA GLU A 124 -9.23 6.62 7.92
C GLU A 124 -10.58 5.89 8.02
N PHE A 125 -11.46 6.12 7.04
CA PHE A 125 -12.79 5.52 6.94
C PHE A 125 -12.87 4.34 5.98
N TRP A 126 -11.78 4.05 5.26
CA TRP A 126 -11.73 2.93 4.33
C TRP A 126 -11.64 1.63 5.07
#